data_AF-A0A7J7IIM8-F1
#
_entry.id   AF-A0A7J7IIM8-F1
#
_cell.length_a   1.000
_cell.length_b   1.000
_cell.length_c   1.000
_cell.angle_alpha   90.00
_cell.angle_beta   90.00
_cell.angle_gamma   90.00
#
_symmetry.space_group_name_H-M   'P 1'
#
loop_
_entity.id
_entity.type
_entity.pdbx_description
1 polymer ?
#
loop_
_entity_poly.entity_id
_entity_poly.type
_entity_poly.pdbx_seq_one_letter_code
_entity_poly.pdbx_strand_id
1 'polypeptide(L)'
;MDRYYEIDRARRTDMYFVRTDPVDPSRIDMSFLLSAYQAQLRDAKGDPLPLFQTIFLNERERQRWTMDEIRTEKVVRTRWWKQMSHEWKHFVLVVPFLRFIQGGRYGNLWFAGSWTLMNIHEVAICSGFAAAEACGRALSKQTDGLLIGSYPFTDDKDAKRFYEMVVGTTYGPRMRQRMQEARR
;
A
#
# COMPACT_ATOMS: atom_id res chain seq x y z
N MET A 1 -34.97 8.69 -1.74
CA MET A 1 -33.79 8.09 -1.09
C MET A 1 -33.41 9.01 0.05
N ASP A 2 -33.76 8.59 1.27
CA ASP A 2 -33.52 9.35 2.48
C ASP A 2 -32.01 9.41 2.81
N ARG A 3 -31.60 10.49 3.48
CA ARG A 3 -30.21 10.85 3.76
C ARG A 3 -29.47 9.72 4.49
N TYR A 4 -28.42 9.16 3.87
CA TYR A 4 -27.59 8.06 4.37
C TYR A 4 -26.62 8.42 5.51
N TYR A 5 -27.05 9.20 6.50
CA TYR A 5 -26.22 9.53 7.66
C TYR A 5 -26.99 9.41 8.97
N GLU A 6 -26.86 8.26 9.62
CA GLU A 6 -27.00 8.18 11.07
C GLU A 6 -25.60 8.28 11.67
N ILE A 7 -25.05 9.50 11.70
CA ILE A 7 -23.93 9.78 12.59
C ILE A 7 -24.49 9.67 14.00
N ASP A 8 -23.90 8.84 14.86
CA ASP A 8 -24.22 8.85 16.28
C ASP A 8 -23.69 10.16 16.86
N ARG A 9 -24.52 11.21 16.78
CA ARG A 9 -24.18 12.55 17.26
C ARG A 9 -23.88 12.58 18.75
N ALA A 10 -24.38 11.60 19.51
CA ALA A 10 -24.18 11.50 20.94
C ALA A 10 -22.83 10.88 21.28
N ARG A 11 -22.40 9.83 20.56
CA ARG A 11 -21.12 9.15 20.83
C ARG A 11 -19.94 9.70 20.04
N ARG A 12 -20.16 10.21 18.82
CA ARG A 12 -19.11 10.69 17.90
C ARG A 12 -17.94 9.69 17.74
N THR A 13 -18.26 8.39 17.78
CA THR A 13 -17.28 7.30 17.65
C THR A 13 -17.15 6.79 16.23
N ASP A 14 -17.95 7.30 15.29
CA ASP A 14 -17.94 6.85 13.90
C ASP A 14 -16.58 7.17 13.26
N MET A 15 -15.95 6.13 12.73
CA MET A 15 -14.64 6.25 12.09
C MET A 15 -14.78 6.68 10.62
N TYR A 16 -15.81 6.22 9.93
CA TYR A 16 -16.01 6.43 8.50
C TYR A 16 -17.22 7.31 8.22
N PHE A 17 -17.01 8.32 7.37
CA PHE A 17 -18.05 9.20 6.87
C PHE A 17 -18.02 9.13 5.35
N VAL A 18 -19.06 8.56 4.75
CA VAL A 18 -19.15 8.38 3.30
C VAL A 18 -20.26 9.28 2.77
N ARG A 19 -19.90 10.11 1.80
CA ARG A 19 -20.85 10.95 1.08
C ARG A 19 -21.03 10.47 -0.32
N THR A 20 -22.25 10.08 -0.66
CA THR A 20 -22.63 9.76 -2.03
C THR A 20 -22.97 11.03 -2.81
N ASP A 21 -22.46 11.13 -4.03
CA ASP A 21 -22.80 12.22 -4.96
C ASP A 21 -24.31 12.15 -5.29
N PRO A 22 -25.04 13.28 -5.23
CA PRO A 22 -26.49 13.30 -5.42
C PRO A 22 -26.94 13.03 -6.87
N VAL A 23 -26.03 13.17 -7.84
CA VAL A 23 -26.29 12.98 -9.28
C VAL A 23 -25.83 11.59 -9.74
N ASP A 24 -24.66 11.13 -9.28
CA ASP A 24 -24.10 9.82 -9.63
C ASP A 24 -23.79 9.01 -8.36
N PRO A 25 -24.69 8.10 -7.93
CA PRO A 25 -24.51 7.30 -6.72
C PRO A 25 -23.29 6.36 -6.73
N SER A 26 -22.63 6.16 -7.88
CA SER A 26 -21.38 5.40 -7.96
C SER A 26 -20.17 6.19 -7.44
N ARG A 27 -20.33 7.50 -7.20
CA ARG A 27 -19.28 8.39 -6.71
C ARG A 27 -19.47 8.69 -5.24
N ILE A 28 -18.36 8.63 -4.51
CA ILE A 28 -18.32 8.88 -3.08
C ILE A 28 -17.13 9.76 -2.70
N ASP A 29 -17.33 10.63 -1.73
CA ASP A 29 -16.26 11.25 -0.94
C ASP A 29 -16.17 10.51 0.40
N MET A 30 -14.96 10.19 0.83
CA MET A 30 -14.74 9.49 2.10
C MET A 30 -13.92 10.33 3.05
N SER A 31 -14.43 10.47 4.28
CA SER A 31 -13.73 11.11 5.39
C SER A 31 -13.56 10.15 6.56
N PHE A 32 -12.47 10.31 7.28
CA PHE A 32 -12.10 9.48 8.42
C PHE A 32 -11.88 10.37 9.64
N LEU A 33 -12.43 9.97 10.79
CA LEU A 33 -12.04 10.57 12.07
C LEU A 33 -10.77 9.86 12.56
N LEU A 34 -9.63 10.53 12.46
CA LEU A 34 -8.32 9.95 12.73
C LEU A 34 -8.16 9.52 14.19
N SER A 35 -8.72 10.31 15.12
CA SER A 35 -8.63 10.02 16.56
C SER A 35 -9.42 8.77 17.00
N ALA A 36 -10.29 8.24 16.13
CA ALA A 36 -10.97 6.97 16.39
C ALA A 36 -10.01 5.77 16.38
N TYR A 37 -8.87 5.86 15.67
CA TYR A 37 -7.91 4.76 15.53
C TYR A 37 -6.45 5.17 15.76
N GLN A 38 -6.16 6.45 15.94
CA GLN A 38 -4.83 6.97 16.27
C GLN A 38 -4.83 7.48 17.71
N ALA A 39 -4.45 6.62 18.66
CA ALA A 39 -4.52 6.89 20.09
C ALA A 39 -3.71 8.11 20.56
N GLN A 40 -2.69 8.50 19.78
CA GLN A 40 -1.85 9.66 20.02
C GLN A 40 -2.55 11.01 19.74
N LEU A 41 -3.69 11.02 19.05
CA LEU A 41 -4.42 12.25 18.70
C LEU A 41 -5.36 12.67 19.83
N ARG A 42 -4.76 13.09 20.95
CA ARG A 42 -5.47 13.55 22.14
C ARG A 42 -5.00 14.94 22.54
N ASP A 43 -5.87 15.70 23.18
CA ASP A 43 -5.50 16.98 23.78
C ASP A 43 -4.74 16.79 25.10
N ALA A 44 -4.36 17.89 25.75
CA ALA A 44 -3.63 17.85 27.02
C ALA A 44 -4.42 17.20 28.18
N LYS A 45 -5.74 17.07 28.05
CA LYS A 45 -6.64 16.43 29.03
C LYS A 45 -6.85 14.94 28.72
N GLY A 46 -6.37 14.48 27.57
CA GLY A 46 -6.55 13.10 27.11
C GLY A 46 -7.80 12.91 26.24
N ASP A 47 -8.53 13.97 25.91
CA ASP A 47 -9.74 13.88 25.09
C ASP A 47 -9.37 13.73 23.60
N PRO A 48 -10.08 12.89 22.82
CA PRO A 48 -9.81 12.71 21.39
C PRO A 48 -9.94 14.02 20.60
N LEU A 49 -8.92 14.37 19.81
CA LEU A 49 -8.98 15.53 18.92
C LEU A 49 -9.91 15.25 17.74
N PRO A 50 -10.78 16.19 17.32
CA PRO A 50 -11.64 16.01 16.16
C PRO A 50 -10.85 16.24 14.85
N LEU A 51 -9.84 15.40 14.58
CA LEU A 51 -8.99 15.48 13.41
C LEU A 51 -9.53 14.59 12.29
N PHE A 52 -9.87 15.19 11.17
CA PHE A 52 -10.44 14.49 10.02
C PHE A 52 -9.45 14.38 8.87
N GLN A 53 -9.51 13.29 8.13
CA GLN A 53 -8.86 13.14 6.84
C GLN A 53 -9.92 12.85 5.78
N THR A 54 -10.01 13.69 4.76
CA THR A 54 -10.90 13.49 3.61
C THR A 54 -10.06 13.11 2.40
N ILE A 55 -10.48 12.08 1.67
CA ILE A 55 -9.81 11.61 0.46
C ILE A 55 -10.73 11.87 -0.74
N PHE A 56 -10.23 12.64 -1.69
CA PHE A 56 -10.85 12.85 -2.99
C PHE A 56 -10.11 12.02 -4.05
N LEU A 57 -10.87 11.27 -4.85
CA LEU A 57 -10.32 10.39 -5.87
C LEU A 57 -10.55 10.97 -7.26
N ASN A 58 -9.68 10.58 -8.20
CA ASN A 58 -9.78 10.90 -9.62
C ASN A 58 -9.86 12.41 -9.93
N GLU A 59 -8.70 13.04 -10.15
CA GLU A 59 -8.58 14.48 -10.44
C GLU A 59 -9.43 14.94 -11.64
N ARG A 60 -9.73 14.06 -12.60
CA ARG A 60 -10.60 14.36 -13.75
C ARG A 60 -12.05 14.64 -13.37
N GLU A 61 -12.43 14.31 -12.14
CA GLU A 61 -13.78 14.52 -11.59
C GLU A 61 -13.79 15.58 -10.50
N ARG A 62 -12.75 16.43 -10.43
CA ARG A 62 -12.59 17.46 -9.40
C ARG A 62 -13.78 18.38 -9.23
N GLN A 63 -14.54 18.64 -10.29
CA GLN A 63 -15.77 19.43 -10.25
C GLN A 63 -16.88 18.84 -9.36
N ARG A 64 -16.79 17.54 -9.02
CA ARG A 64 -17.72 16.85 -8.11
C ARG A 64 -17.24 16.85 -6.67
N TRP A 65 -15.97 17.12 -6.45
CA TRP A 65 -15.39 17.13 -5.12
C TRP A 65 -15.95 18.28 -4.31
N THR A 66 -15.96 18.07 -2.99
CA THR A 66 -16.43 19.10 -2.05
C THR A 66 -15.35 19.57 -1.13
N MET A 67 -14.13 19.54 -1.67
CA MET A 67 -12.97 20.19 -1.10
C MET A 67 -13.23 21.68 -0.84
N ASP A 68 -13.98 22.35 -1.72
CA ASP A 68 -14.28 23.79 -1.60
C ASP A 68 -15.35 24.08 -0.52
N GLU A 69 -16.08 23.07 -0.04
CA GLU A 69 -17.01 23.19 1.11
C GLU A 69 -16.26 23.10 2.45
N ILE A 70 -15.00 22.66 2.44
CA ILE A 70 -14.16 22.55 3.64
C ILE A 70 -13.66 23.94 4.01
N ARG A 71 -13.95 24.34 5.25
CA ARG A 71 -13.40 25.56 5.86
C ARG A 71 -11.87 25.59 5.80
N THR A 72 -11.33 26.45 4.94
CA THR A 72 -9.88 26.54 4.66
C THR A 72 -9.05 26.79 5.91
N GLU A 73 -9.57 27.56 6.86
CA GLU A 73 -8.92 27.86 8.15
C GLU A 73 -8.84 26.65 9.09
N LYS A 74 -9.53 25.54 8.77
CA LYS A 74 -9.45 24.26 9.48
C LYS A 74 -8.55 23.24 8.79
N VAL A 75 -8.02 23.55 7.60
CA VAL A 75 -7.14 22.64 6.87
C VAL A 75 -5.74 22.67 7.48
N VAL A 76 -5.38 21.59 8.16
CA VAL A 76 -4.03 21.44 8.74
C VAL A 76 -2.99 21.13 7.66
N ARG A 77 -3.35 20.30 6.66
CA ARG A 77 -2.42 19.87 5.61
C ARG A 77 -3.16 19.30 4.41
N THR A 78 -2.74 19.71 3.21
CA THR A 78 -3.15 19.10 1.93
C THR A 78 -1.97 18.35 1.32
N ARG A 79 -2.23 17.15 0.81
CA ARG A 79 -1.24 16.36 0.07
C ARG A 79 -1.86 15.73 -1.15
N TRP A 80 -1.14 15.83 -2.26
CA TRP A 80 -1.47 15.17 -3.51
C TRP A 80 -0.61 13.93 -3.64
N TRP A 81 -1.25 12.80 -3.92
CA TRP A 81 -0.58 11.56 -4.26
C TRP A 81 -1.19 10.96 -5.51
N LYS A 82 -0.39 10.15 -6.22
CA LYS A 82 -0.90 9.27 -7.26
C LYS A 82 -0.95 7.87 -6.66
N GLN A 83 -2.15 7.35 -6.49
CA GLN A 83 -2.36 5.99 -6.05
C GLN A 83 -2.59 5.11 -7.27
N MET A 84 -1.91 3.97 -7.32
CA MET A 84 -2.18 2.98 -8.34
C MET A 84 -3.53 2.32 -8.06
N SER A 85 -4.51 2.55 -8.94
CA SER A 85 -5.74 1.76 -9.00
C SER A 85 -5.49 0.50 -9.82
N HIS A 86 -5.99 -0.63 -9.35
CA HIS A 86 -5.77 -1.92 -10.02
C HIS A 86 -6.94 -2.21 -10.94
N GLU A 87 -6.71 -2.05 -12.24
CA GLU A 87 -7.58 -2.62 -13.26
C GLU A 87 -7.20 -4.09 -13.47
N TRP A 88 -8.16 -4.94 -13.83
CA TRP A 88 -7.92 -6.35 -14.16
C TRP A 88 -6.78 -6.54 -15.18
N LYS A 89 -6.60 -5.57 -16.10
CA LYS A 89 -5.52 -5.54 -17.07
C LYS A 89 -4.14 -5.62 -16.43
N HIS A 90 -3.93 -5.01 -15.26
CA HIS A 90 -2.65 -5.09 -14.56
C HIS A 90 -2.32 -6.54 -14.16
N PHE A 91 -3.29 -7.24 -13.61
CA PHE A 91 -3.13 -8.63 -13.17
C PHE A 91 -2.93 -9.62 -14.32
N VAL A 92 -3.44 -9.31 -15.51
CA VAL A 92 -3.31 -10.20 -16.69
C VAL A 92 -2.10 -9.84 -17.55
N LEU A 93 -1.80 -8.55 -17.71
CA LEU A 93 -0.81 -8.06 -18.68
C LEU A 93 0.53 -7.67 -18.06
N VAL A 94 0.59 -7.38 -16.75
CA VAL A 94 1.84 -6.94 -16.09
C VAL A 94 2.34 -7.99 -15.12
N VAL A 95 1.53 -8.37 -14.12
CA VAL A 95 1.95 -9.27 -13.03
C VAL A 95 2.57 -10.59 -13.53
N PRO A 96 1.98 -11.31 -14.51
CA PRO A 96 2.53 -12.60 -14.95
C PRO A 96 3.85 -12.48 -15.71
N PHE A 97 4.13 -11.30 -16.27
CA PHE A 97 5.29 -11.04 -17.11
C PHE A 97 6.46 -10.42 -16.34
N LEU A 98 6.22 -9.91 -15.13
CA LEU A 98 7.26 -9.28 -14.30
C LEU A 98 8.47 -10.19 -14.08
N ARG A 99 8.24 -11.47 -13.80
CA ARG A 99 9.31 -12.46 -13.59
C ARG A 99 10.29 -12.60 -14.77
N PHE A 100 9.91 -12.20 -15.98
CA PHE A 100 10.76 -12.29 -17.16
C PHE A 100 11.66 -11.07 -17.35
N ILE A 101 11.34 -9.94 -16.70
CA ILE A 101 12.14 -8.72 -16.73
C ILE A 101 13.01 -8.55 -15.47
N GLN A 102 12.71 -9.28 -14.39
CA GLN A 102 13.54 -9.32 -13.17
C GLN A 102 14.91 -9.96 -13.44
N GLY A 103 15.99 -9.22 -13.24
CA GLY A 103 17.36 -9.74 -13.35
C GLY A 103 17.73 -10.26 -14.76
N GLY A 104 17.13 -9.70 -15.81
CA GLY A 104 17.16 -10.17 -17.20
C GLY A 104 18.55 -10.41 -17.83
N ARG A 105 18.56 -10.80 -19.12
CA ARG A 105 19.74 -11.32 -19.87
C ARG A 105 21.02 -10.48 -19.82
N TYR A 106 20.93 -9.18 -19.51
CA TYR A 106 22.06 -8.24 -19.44
C TYR A 106 22.38 -7.73 -18.02
N GLY A 107 21.70 -8.23 -16.99
CA GLY A 107 22.15 -8.21 -15.59
C GLY A 107 21.86 -6.96 -14.75
N ASN A 108 21.39 -7.20 -13.52
CA ASN A 108 21.35 -6.29 -12.35
C ASN A 108 20.21 -5.28 -12.21
N LEU A 109 19.12 -5.39 -12.98
CA LEU A 109 17.92 -4.58 -12.74
C LEU A 109 16.85 -5.41 -12.03
N TRP A 110 16.49 -4.97 -10.82
CA TRP A 110 15.45 -5.57 -9.98
C TRP A 110 14.39 -4.53 -9.66
N PHE A 111 13.13 -4.90 -9.91
CA PHE A 111 11.98 -4.05 -9.71
C PHE A 111 11.26 -4.40 -8.42
N ALA A 112 10.97 -3.40 -7.60
CA ALA A 112 10.22 -3.54 -6.37
C ALA A 112 9.12 -2.47 -6.27
N GLY A 113 8.20 -2.66 -5.33
CA GLY A 113 7.08 -1.77 -5.08
C GLY A 113 5.74 -2.49 -5.13
N SER A 114 4.69 -1.83 -4.63
CA SER A 114 3.36 -2.44 -4.53
C SER A 114 2.77 -2.81 -5.89
N TRP A 115 3.11 -2.07 -6.94
CA TRP A 115 2.74 -2.33 -8.33
C TRP A 115 3.24 -3.68 -8.87
N THR A 116 4.15 -4.37 -8.19
CA THR A 116 4.65 -5.67 -8.65
C THR A 116 3.61 -6.78 -8.50
N LEU A 117 2.60 -6.59 -7.65
CA LEU A 117 1.52 -7.56 -7.45
C LEU A 117 0.18 -6.89 -7.10
N MET A 118 0.13 -6.16 -6.00
CA MET A 118 -1.08 -5.51 -5.49
C MET A 118 -0.71 -4.26 -4.69
N ASN A 119 -1.51 -3.19 -4.82
CA ASN A 119 -1.30 -1.92 -4.11
C ASN A 119 -1.56 -1.99 -2.59
N ILE A 120 -0.78 -2.80 -1.90
CA ILE A 120 -0.75 -2.93 -0.45
C ILE A 120 0.69 -2.77 0.05
N HIS A 121 0.82 -2.27 1.27
CA HIS A 121 2.11 -1.95 1.88
C HIS A 121 3.01 -3.19 2.00
N GLU A 122 2.43 -4.33 2.39
CA GLU A 122 3.16 -5.57 2.60
C GLU A 122 3.83 -6.08 1.31
N VAL A 123 3.17 -5.92 0.15
CA VAL A 123 3.78 -6.25 -1.16
C VAL A 123 4.94 -5.32 -1.46
N ALA A 124 4.83 -4.02 -1.18
CA ALA A 124 5.94 -3.09 -1.40
C ALA A 124 7.17 -3.47 -0.57
N ILE A 125 6.96 -3.80 0.71
CA ILE A 125 8.04 -4.22 1.61
C ILE A 125 8.63 -5.56 1.16
N CYS A 126 7.80 -6.59 0.97
CA CYS A 126 8.27 -7.92 0.58
C CYS A 126 8.98 -7.92 -0.78
N SER A 127 8.46 -7.19 -1.77
CA SER A 127 9.15 -7.03 -3.06
C SER A 127 10.47 -6.28 -2.92
N GLY A 128 10.58 -5.31 -2.00
CA GLY A 128 11.82 -4.63 -1.66
C GLY A 128 12.86 -5.57 -1.05
N PHE A 129 12.47 -6.39 -0.07
CA PHE A 129 13.35 -7.42 0.48
C PHE A 129 13.78 -8.43 -0.58
N ALA A 130 12.87 -8.84 -1.47
CA ALA A 130 13.21 -9.76 -2.56
C ALA A 130 14.24 -9.14 -3.53
N ALA A 131 14.09 -7.86 -3.88
CA ALA A 131 15.09 -7.15 -4.69
C ALA A 131 16.43 -7.01 -3.95
N ALA A 132 16.41 -6.70 -2.65
CA ALA A 132 17.62 -6.59 -1.83
C ALA A 132 18.39 -7.92 -1.78
N GLU A 133 17.69 -9.04 -1.53
CA GLU A 133 18.28 -10.38 -1.53
C GLU A 133 18.83 -10.74 -2.92
N ALA A 134 18.13 -10.34 -3.99
CA ALA A 134 18.59 -10.53 -5.37
C ALA A 134 19.89 -9.79 -5.68
N CYS A 135 19.96 -8.52 -5.28
CA CYS A 135 21.16 -7.69 -5.40
C CYS A 135 22.32 -8.24 -4.58
N GLY A 136 22.08 -8.59 -3.30
CA GLY A 136 23.10 -9.14 -2.42
C GLY A 136 23.70 -10.43 -2.97
N ARG A 137 22.90 -11.29 -3.60
CA ARG A 137 23.40 -12.49 -4.29
C ARG A 137 24.24 -12.16 -5.52
N ALA A 138 23.84 -11.17 -6.32
CA ALA A 138 24.65 -10.73 -7.45
C ALA A 138 26.04 -10.23 -6.99
N LEU A 139 26.08 -9.59 -5.82
CA LEU A 139 27.31 -9.09 -5.17
C LEU A 139 28.08 -10.16 -4.39
N SER A 140 27.45 -11.28 -4.00
CA SER A 140 28.10 -12.32 -3.17
C SER A 140 29.39 -12.91 -3.77
N LYS A 141 29.53 -12.85 -5.11
CA LYS A 141 30.77 -13.21 -5.83
C LYS A 141 31.95 -12.28 -5.53
N GLN A 142 31.68 -11.09 -4.99
CA GLN A 142 32.64 -10.04 -4.64
C GLN A 142 32.84 -9.91 -3.13
N THR A 143 32.00 -10.58 -2.31
CA THR A 143 31.98 -10.42 -0.84
C THR A 143 32.23 -11.75 -0.12
N ASP A 144 33.02 -12.65 -0.71
CA ASP A 144 33.39 -13.95 -0.13
C ASP A 144 32.21 -14.75 0.45
N GLY A 145 31.06 -14.71 -0.23
CA GLY A 145 29.88 -15.47 0.16
C GLY A 145 29.01 -14.84 1.25
N LEU A 146 29.29 -13.61 1.71
CA LEU A 146 28.40 -12.92 2.65
C LEU A 146 27.02 -12.65 2.03
N LEU A 147 25.97 -13.22 2.64
CA LEU A 147 24.57 -13.11 2.21
C LEU A 147 23.93 -11.80 2.69
N ILE A 148 24.26 -10.70 2.00
CA ILE A 148 23.71 -9.37 2.27
C ILE A 148 22.24 -9.31 1.81
N GLY A 149 21.36 -8.73 2.63
CA GLY A 149 19.97 -8.45 2.25
C GLY A 149 19.02 -9.65 2.33
N SER A 150 19.40 -10.71 3.05
CA SER A 150 18.51 -11.85 3.32
C SER A 150 17.25 -11.41 4.05
N TYR A 151 16.10 -12.00 3.70
CA TYR A 151 14.84 -11.72 4.40
C TYR A 151 14.95 -12.01 5.91
N PRO A 152 14.66 -11.03 6.79
CA PRO A 152 15.02 -11.14 8.21
C PRO A 152 14.00 -11.90 9.07
N PHE A 153 12.77 -12.11 8.60
CA PHE A 153 11.69 -12.70 9.40
C PHE A 153 11.49 -14.19 9.11
N THR A 154 12.56 -14.99 9.22
CA THR A 154 12.50 -16.42 8.88
C THR A 154 11.73 -17.28 9.87
N ASP A 155 11.63 -16.83 11.12
CA ASP A 155 11.02 -17.57 12.23
C ASP A 155 9.50 -17.36 12.31
N ASP A 156 9.00 -16.30 11.68
CA ASP A 156 7.58 -16.02 11.53
C ASP A 156 7.03 -16.76 10.29
N LYS A 157 6.16 -17.74 10.54
CA LYS A 157 5.60 -18.60 9.49
C LYS A 157 4.72 -17.83 8.52
N ASP A 158 3.94 -16.86 8.99
CA ASP A 158 2.99 -16.13 8.17
C ASP A 158 3.69 -15.06 7.33
N ALA A 159 4.62 -14.34 7.94
CA ALA A 159 5.47 -13.38 7.24
C ALA A 159 6.29 -14.08 6.14
N LYS A 160 6.92 -15.22 6.47
CA LYS A 160 7.65 -16.04 5.50
C LYS A 160 6.74 -16.55 4.37
N ARG A 161 5.53 -17.03 4.69
CA ARG A 161 4.59 -17.53 3.69
C ARG A 161 4.17 -16.43 2.72
N PHE A 162 3.86 -15.24 3.23
CA PHE A 162 3.49 -14.10 2.40
C PHE A 162 4.66 -13.66 1.51
N TYR A 163 5.85 -13.55 2.09
CA TYR A 163 7.07 -13.23 1.36
C TYR A 163 7.34 -14.23 0.22
N GLU A 164 7.27 -15.53 0.48
CA GLU A 164 7.46 -16.56 -0.54
C GLU A 164 6.41 -16.50 -1.66
N MET A 165 5.18 -16.11 -1.34
CA MET A 165 4.12 -15.90 -2.33
C MET A 165 4.41 -14.69 -3.23
N VAL A 166 4.87 -13.57 -2.66
CA VAL A 166 5.30 -12.39 -3.44
C VAL A 166 6.49 -12.75 -4.33
N VAL A 167 7.51 -13.40 -3.78
CA VAL A 167 8.71 -13.83 -4.53
C VAL A 167 8.33 -14.77 -5.67
N GLY A 168 7.55 -15.81 -5.39
CA GLY A 168 7.16 -16.81 -6.38
C GLY A 168 6.38 -16.21 -7.54
N THR A 169 5.51 -15.25 -7.26
CA THR A 169 4.68 -14.58 -8.26
C THR A 169 5.49 -13.58 -9.09
N THR A 170 6.29 -12.73 -8.45
CA THR A 170 6.90 -11.55 -9.09
C THR A 170 8.32 -11.78 -9.60
N TYR A 171 9.10 -12.66 -8.95
CA TYR A 171 10.48 -13.01 -9.33
C TYR A 171 10.60 -14.43 -9.91
N GLY A 172 9.54 -15.23 -9.78
CA GLY A 172 9.45 -16.56 -10.38
C GLY A 172 10.03 -17.70 -9.55
N PRO A 173 9.76 -18.96 -9.96
CA PRO A 173 10.07 -20.15 -9.17
C PRO A 173 11.56 -20.43 -9.05
N ARG A 174 12.38 -20.05 -10.05
CA ARG A 174 13.84 -20.19 -9.99
C ARG A 174 14.47 -19.32 -8.92
N MET A 175 13.94 -18.12 -8.72
CA MET A 175 14.38 -17.24 -7.64
C MET A 175 13.98 -17.84 -6.29
N ARG A 176 12.72 -18.29 -6.17
CA ARG A 176 12.23 -18.96 -4.97
C ARG A 176 13.07 -20.19 -4.58
N GLN A 177 13.41 -21.05 -5.54
CA GLN A 177 14.25 -22.23 -5.30
C GLN A 177 15.65 -21.84 -4.82
N ARG A 178 16.28 -20.87 -5.49
CA ARG A 178 17.59 -20.32 -5.07
C ARG A 178 17.59 -19.73 -3.66
N MET A 179 16.46 -19.16 -3.24
CA MET A 179 16.28 -18.62 -1.88
C MET A 179 16.05 -19.72 -0.84
N GLN A 180 15.42 -20.83 -1.23
CA GLN A 180 15.22 -21.99 -0.35
C GLN A 180 16.52 -22.80 -0.16
N GLU A 181 17.32 -22.96 -1.21
CA GLU A 181 18.59 -23.70 -1.17
C GLU A 181 19.65 -23.01 -0.29
N ALA A 182 19.68 -21.68 -0.28
CA ALA A 182 20.65 -20.91 0.50
C ALA A 182 20.31 -20.76 2.00
N ARG A 183 19.15 -21.25 2.42
CA ARG A 183 18.71 -21.27 3.83
C ARG A 183 19.00 -22.62 4.51
N ARG A 184 19.61 -23.57 3.79
CA ARG A 184 20.11 -24.85 4.28
C ARG A 184 21.61 -24.78 4.44
#